data_AF-A0A9E5MYE5-F1
#
_entry.id   AF-A0A9E5MYE5-F1
#
_cell.length_a   1.000
_cell.length_b   1.000
_cell.length_c   1.000
_cell.angle_alpha   90.00
_cell.angle_beta   90.00
_cell.angle_gamma   90.00
#
_symmetry.space_group_name_H-M   'P 1'
#
loop_
_entity.id
_entity.type
_entity.pdbx_description
1 polymer ?
#
loop_
_entity_poly.entity_id
_entity_poly.type
_entity_poly.pdbx_seq_one_letter_code
_entity_poly.pdbx_strand_id
1 'polypeptide(L)'
;QLAKIPLLSREEEIAMAKEIELTRRCFRRALLACNFALESTVTTLEKVHQGLLPFDRTIKVSLTEQLTKEQIQARMPLNLATLRKVMDRNRADFAQLISRRTHRHDWVAARQRFLCGRRKALTLVEELSLRSRRVQPLIAQLERCAHRMSELQTWIRQARTSPLPPASLPEWRRELRDLMLMTMESPRSLRNRLQNVRRYFEDYEAVKRRLSSSNLRLVVSIAKKYRNRGLSFLDLIQEGNTGLMRAVDKYEYRRGYKFSTYATWWIRQAITRAIADQGRTIRIPVHMIDVLSRLRNASKYFVQEMGREPTPEEAAHAAGISLEEARRVLDIGRHPVSLDRPVGESEDNSFGELIEDKGSESPLRLANHGLLRERID
;
A
#
# COMPACT_ATOMS: atom_id res chain seq x y z
N GLN A 1 21.74 -14.40 -10.14
CA GLN A 1 21.61 -12.92 -10.04
C GLN A 1 21.76 -12.42 -8.59
N LEU A 2 21.07 -13.01 -7.61
CA LEU A 2 21.17 -12.63 -6.18
C LEU A 2 22.58 -12.70 -5.56
N ALA A 3 23.43 -13.61 -6.03
CA ALA A 3 24.81 -13.75 -5.53
C ALA A 3 25.75 -12.59 -5.91
N LYS A 4 25.35 -11.74 -6.87
CA LYS A 4 26.17 -10.59 -7.33
C LYS A 4 26.08 -9.38 -6.38
N ILE A 5 25.12 -9.36 -5.47
CA ILE A 5 24.89 -8.22 -4.55
C ILE A 5 25.65 -8.48 -3.25
N PRO A 6 26.57 -7.59 -2.84
CA PRO A 6 27.32 -7.75 -1.60
C PRO A 6 26.40 -7.65 -0.37
N LEU A 7 26.80 -8.35 0.69
CA LEU A 7 26.19 -8.20 2.01
C LEU A 7 26.59 -6.86 2.62
N LEU A 8 25.69 -6.26 3.37
CA LEU A 8 25.91 -4.97 3.99
C LEU A 8 26.49 -5.13 5.39
N SER A 9 27.40 -4.21 5.73
CA SER A 9 27.81 -4.00 7.12
C SER A 9 26.71 -3.26 7.90
N ARG A 10 26.78 -3.30 9.24
CA ARG A 10 25.84 -2.56 10.10
C ARG A 10 25.91 -1.06 9.86
N GLU A 11 27.09 -0.52 9.58
CA GLU A 11 27.29 0.90 9.31
C GLU A 11 26.65 1.30 7.97
N GLU A 12 26.79 0.46 6.95
CA GLU A 12 26.15 0.64 5.65
C GLU A 12 24.62 0.57 5.74
N GLU A 13 24.08 -0.36 6.54
CA GLU A 13 22.64 -0.43 6.81
C GLU A 13 22.11 0.87 7.43
N ILE A 14 22.83 1.43 8.41
CA ILE A 14 22.47 2.69 9.06
C ILE A 14 22.61 3.86 8.08
N ALA A 15 23.68 3.89 7.27
CA ALA A 15 23.89 4.91 6.26
C ALA A 15 22.74 4.94 5.23
N MET A 16 22.34 3.78 4.71
CA MET A 16 21.19 3.69 3.81
C MET A 16 19.87 4.03 4.49
N ALA A 17 19.67 3.65 5.75
CA ALA A 17 18.46 4.03 6.47
C ALA A 17 18.34 5.56 6.63
N LYS A 18 19.47 6.25 6.91
CA LYS A 18 19.55 7.72 6.92
C LYS A 18 19.28 8.30 5.52
N GLU A 19 19.87 7.71 4.48
CA GLU A 19 19.68 8.13 3.09
C GLU A 19 18.20 8.02 2.66
N ILE A 20 17.50 6.95 3.06
CA ILE A 20 16.05 6.79 2.85
C ILE A 20 15.27 7.90 3.56
N GLU A 21 15.62 8.26 4.80
CA GLU A 21 14.96 9.34 5.53
C GLU A 21 15.13 10.69 4.81
N LEU A 22 16.36 10.99 4.36
CA LEU A 22 16.70 12.22 3.66
C LEU A 22 15.98 12.32 2.30
N THR A 23 16.09 11.29 1.46
CA THR A 23 15.44 11.25 0.14
C THR A 23 13.92 11.33 0.26
N ARG A 24 13.33 10.64 1.25
CA ARG A 24 11.90 10.74 1.59
C ARG A 24 11.50 12.17 1.97
N ARG A 25 12.30 12.86 2.79
CA ARG A 25 12.05 14.25 3.20
C ARG A 25 12.13 15.19 2.00
N CYS A 26 13.14 15.06 1.15
CA CYS A 26 13.29 15.84 -0.08
C CYS A 26 12.09 15.66 -1.02
N PHE A 27 11.70 14.41 -1.29
CA PHE A 27 10.53 14.07 -2.08
C PHE A 27 9.25 14.72 -1.52
N ARG A 28 8.99 14.56 -0.22
CA ARG A 28 7.79 15.12 0.42
C ARG A 28 7.76 16.63 0.38
N ARG A 29 8.87 17.30 0.71
CA ARG A 29 8.97 18.77 0.66
C ARG A 29 8.74 19.29 -0.74
N ALA A 30 9.31 18.64 -1.76
CA ALA A 30 9.14 19.06 -3.14
C ALA A 30 7.67 18.99 -3.59
N LEU A 31 6.95 17.95 -3.16
CA LEU A 31 5.55 17.71 -3.48
C LEU A 31 4.59 18.60 -2.68
N LEU A 32 4.71 18.63 -1.36
CA LEU A 32 3.85 19.40 -0.44
C LEU A 32 4.07 20.92 -0.53
N ALA A 33 5.14 21.36 -1.19
CA ALA A 33 5.34 22.78 -1.46
C ALA A 33 4.37 23.32 -2.53
N CYS A 34 3.72 22.45 -3.32
CA CYS A 34 2.62 22.86 -4.18
C CYS A 34 1.34 23.01 -3.35
N ASN A 35 0.63 24.13 -3.51
CA ASN A 35 -0.55 24.41 -2.71
C ASN A 35 -1.66 23.37 -2.90
N PHE A 36 -1.86 22.86 -4.11
CA PHE A 36 -2.85 21.82 -4.38
C PHE A 36 -2.59 20.55 -3.55
N ALA A 37 -1.33 20.11 -3.49
CA ALA A 37 -0.95 18.95 -2.69
C ALA A 37 -1.06 19.23 -1.19
N LEU A 38 -0.73 20.45 -0.77
CA LEU A 38 -0.87 20.92 0.61
C LEU A 38 -2.34 20.93 1.05
N GLU A 39 -3.24 21.50 0.24
CA GLU A 39 -4.68 21.58 0.49
C GLU A 39 -5.31 20.19 0.63
N SER A 40 -4.99 19.28 -0.29
CA SER A 40 -5.44 17.88 -0.18
C SER A 40 -4.92 17.19 1.08
N THR A 41 -3.69 17.50 1.49
CA THR A 41 -3.08 16.98 2.72
C THR A 41 -3.77 17.53 3.97
N VAL A 42 -4.00 18.85 4.04
CA VAL A 42 -4.69 19.51 5.15
C VAL A 42 -6.12 18.98 5.29
N THR A 43 -6.86 18.88 4.18
CA THR A 43 -8.21 18.29 4.17
C THR A 43 -8.21 16.85 4.69
N THR A 44 -7.19 16.07 4.34
CA THR A 44 -7.07 14.69 4.85
C THR A 44 -6.80 14.68 6.35
N LEU A 45 -5.96 15.60 6.85
CA LEU A 45 -5.64 15.72 8.28
C LEU A 45 -6.85 16.21 9.09
N GLU A 46 -7.65 17.14 8.54
CA GLU A 46 -8.92 17.58 9.15
C GLU A 46 -9.90 16.42 9.28
N LYS A 47 -10.05 15.58 8.24
CA LYS A 47 -10.88 14.37 8.30
C LYS A 47 -10.39 13.38 9.37
N VAL A 48 -9.08 13.27 9.59
CA VAL A 48 -8.54 12.45 10.68
C VAL A 48 -8.87 13.06 12.05
N HIS A 49 -8.71 14.38 12.19
CA HIS A 49 -9.04 15.08 13.43
C HIS A 49 -10.52 14.97 13.81
N GLN A 50 -11.41 15.03 12.82
CA GLN A 50 -12.86 14.85 12.98
C GLN A 50 -13.29 13.39 13.20
N GLY A 51 -12.36 12.42 13.16
CA GLY A 51 -12.68 11.00 13.33
C GLY A 51 -13.25 10.30 12.09
N LEU A 52 -13.36 10.99 10.94
CA LEU A 52 -13.83 10.42 9.67
C LEU A 52 -12.83 9.45 9.03
N LEU A 53 -11.53 9.63 9.32
CA LEU A 53 -10.47 8.76 8.82
C LEU A 53 -9.68 8.12 9.97
N PRO A 54 -9.33 6.81 9.87
CA PRO A 54 -8.53 6.16 10.90
C PRO A 54 -7.13 6.78 11.03
N PHE A 55 -6.79 7.18 12.25
CA PHE A 55 -5.50 7.79 12.60
C PHE A 55 -4.32 6.88 12.23
N ASP A 56 -4.33 5.64 12.75
CA ASP A 56 -3.23 4.67 12.61
C ASP A 56 -3.06 4.12 11.18
N ARG A 57 -3.99 4.42 10.26
CA ARG A 57 -3.82 4.12 8.83
C ARG A 57 -3.24 5.29 8.05
N THR A 58 -3.42 6.51 8.53
CA THR A 58 -3.18 7.74 7.77
C THR A 58 -1.92 8.46 8.22
N ILE A 59 -1.61 8.43 9.52
CA ILE A 59 -0.47 9.12 10.13
C ILE A 59 0.64 8.13 10.47
N LYS A 60 1.89 8.55 10.26
CA LYS A 60 3.07 7.83 10.73
C LYS A 60 3.31 8.23 12.18
N VAL A 61 3.16 7.27 13.08
CA VAL A 61 3.58 7.40 14.48
C VAL A 61 5.01 6.88 14.57
N SER A 62 5.86 7.61 15.28
CA SER A 62 7.22 7.20 15.58
C SER A 62 7.53 7.47 17.05
N LEU A 63 8.00 6.44 17.74
CA LEU A 63 8.39 6.53 19.15
C LEU A 63 9.71 7.30 19.32
N THR A 64 10.56 7.30 18.29
CA THR A 64 11.90 7.89 18.36
C THR A 64 11.95 9.37 17.95
N GLU A 65 10.92 9.86 17.25
CA GLU A 65 10.87 11.21 16.68
C GLU A 65 9.98 12.18 17.48
N GLN A 66 9.54 11.83 18.71
CA GLN A 66 8.51 12.58 19.45
C GLN A 66 7.26 12.84 18.59
N LEU A 67 6.82 11.77 17.94
CA LEU A 67 5.65 11.70 17.08
C LEU A 67 4.70 10.62 17.60
N THR A 68 4.44 10.63 18.92
CA THR A 68 3.42 9.74 19.50
C THR A 68 2.03 10.19 19.06
N LYS A 69 1.05 9.29 19.20
CA LYS A 69 -0.34 9.58 18.81
C LYS A 69 -0.90 10.78 19.57
N GLU A 70 -0.63 10.84 20.87
CA GLU A 70 -1.08 11.88 21.79
C GLU A 70 -0.47 13.24 21.41
N GLN A 71 0.84 13.27 21.13
CA GLN A 71 1.54 14.49 20.73
C GLN A 71 1.02 15.04 19.40
N ILE A 72 0.80 14.18 18.40
CA ILE A 72 0.27 14.61 17.10
C ILE A 72 -1.19 15.08 17.24
N GLN A 73 -2.01 14.38 18.03
CA GLN A 73 -3.39 14.79 18.31
C GLN A 73 -3.46 16.16 19.02
N ALA A 74 -2.56 16.43 19.98
CA ALA A 74 -2.47 17.73 20.64
C ALA A 74 -2.02 18.85 19.69
N ARG A 75 -1.10 18.57 18.76
CA ARG A 75 -0.60 19.54 17.76
C ARG A 75 -1.60 19.83 16.64
N MET A 76 -2.45 18.87 16.26
CA MET A 76 -3.37 18.99 15.14
C MET A 76 -4.23 20.25 15.13
N PRO A 77 -5.02 20.58 16.17
CA PRO A 77 -5.93 21.73 16.10
C PRO A 77 -5.17 23.05 15.91
N LEU A 78 -4.04 23.22 16.61
CA LEU A 78 -3.20 24.42 16.53
C LEU A 78 -2.51 24.55 15.16
N ASN A 79 -1.92 23.45 14.66
CA ASN A 79 -1.22 23.44 13.38
C ASN A 79 -2.19 23.60 12.21
N LEU A 80 -3.36 22.94 12.23
CA LEU A 80 -4.37 23.05 11.17
C LEU A 80 -4.95 24.48 11.10
N ALA A 81 -5.27 25.09 12.24
CA ALA A 81 -5.73 26.47 12.28
C ALA A 81 -4.67 27.45 11.74
N THR A 82 -3.40 27.25 12.10
CA THR A 82 -2.29 28.07 11.60
C THR A 82 -2.05 27.84 10.11
N LEU A 83 -2.16 26.59 9.64
CA LEU A 83 -2.00 26.22 8.25
C LEU A 83 -3.02 26.93 7.36
N ARG A 84 -4.31 26.90 7.73
CA ARG A 84 -5.37 27.60 7.00
C ARG A 84 -5.06 29.10 6.85
N LYS A 85 -4.72 29.77 7.95
CA LYS A 85 -4.34 31.20 7.95
C LYS A 85 -3.13 31.47 7.05
N VAL A 86 -2.11 30.61 7.07
CA VAL A 86 -0.91 30.76 6.24
C VAL A 86 -1.23 30.52 4.75
N MET A 87 -2.08 29.54 4.45
CA MET A 87 -2.49 29.22 3.08
C MET A 87 -3.34 30.33 2.46
N ASP A 88 -4.26 30.91 3.23
CA ASP A 88 -5.07 32.06 2.78
C ASP A 88 -4.20 33.28 2.48
N ARG A 89 -3.23 33.58 3.34
CA ARG A 89 -2.23 34.65 3.10
C ARG A 89 -1.39 34.38 1.86
N ASN A 90 -0.90 33.14 1.70
CA ASN A 90 -0.15 32.75 0.50
C ASN A 90 -0.98 32.89 -0.78
N ARG A 91 -2.29 32.62 -0.72
CA ARG A 91 -3.21 32.82 -1.85
C ARG A 91 -3.32 34.29 -2.24
N ALA A 92 -3.46 35.17 -1.25
CA ALA A 92 -3.51 36.61 -1.47
C ALA A 92 -2.17 37.15 -2.02
N ASP A 93 -1.04 36.75 -1.43
CA ASP A 93 0.29 37.15 -1.92
C ASP A 93 0.52 36.62 -3.35
N PHE A 94 0.14 35.38 -3.65
CA PHE A 94 0.29 34.83 -5.00
C PHE A 94 -0.62 35.53 -6.03
N ALA A 95 -1.84 35.93 -5.64
CA ALA A 95 -2.72 36.73 -6.48
C ALA A 95 -2.08 38.10 -6.85
N GLN A 96 -1.32 38.70 -5.94
CA GLN A 96 -0.52 39.90 -6.22
C GLN A 96 0.64 39.61 -7.19
N LEU A 97 1.29 38.44 -7.06
CA LEU A 97 2.42 38.06 -7.94
C LEU A 97 2.01 37.85 -9.40
N ILE A 98 0.78 37.40 -9.66
CA ILE A 98 0.26 37.18 -11.02
C ILE A 98 -0.45 38.42 -11.59
N SER A 99 -0.77 39.41 -10.76
CA SER A 99 -1.44 40.64 -11.19
C SER A 99 -0.47 41.55 -11.92
N ARG A 100 -0.89 42.05 -13.09
CA ARG A 100 -0.11 43.03 -13.88
C ARG A 100 -0.14 44.44 -13.27
N ARG A 101 -0.99 44.68 -12.25
CA ARG A 101 -1.16 45.97 -11.58
C ARG A 101 -0.23 46.17 -10.37
N THR A 102 0.50 45.14 -9.97
CA THR A 102 1.35 45.18 -8.77
C THR A 102 2.65 45.91 -9.06
N HIS A 103 2.98 46.93 -8.26
CA HIS A 103 4.25 47.65 -8.37
C HIS A 103 5.44 46.76 -7.99
N ARG A 104 6.63 47.09 -8.51
CA ARG A 104 7.85 46.27 -8.31
C ARG A 104 8.20 46.07 -6.84
N HIS A 105 8.08 47.12 -6.02
CA HIS A 105 8.33 47.07 -4.58
C HIS A 105 7.41 46.04 -3.89
N ASP A 106 6.10 46.15 -4.15
CA ASP A 106 5.09 45.27 -3.56
C ASP A 106 5.22 43.84 -4.06
N TRP A 107 5.64 43.65 -5.32
CA TRP A 107 5.91 42.34 -5.88
C TRP A 107 7.06 41.63 -5.14
N VAL A 108 8.15 42.33 -4.85
CA VAL A 108 9.28 41.77 -4.11
C VAL A 108 8.86 41.39 -2.69
N ALA A 109 8.12 42.26 -2.01
CA ALA A 109 7.60 42.00 -0.67
C ALA A 109 6.63 40.81 -0.65
N ALA A 110 5.66 40.77 -1.57
CA ALA A 110 4.72 39.65 -1.72
C ALA A 110 5.44 38.33 -2.01
N ARG A 111 6.49 38.36 -2.85
CA ARG A 111 7.29 37.17 -3.15
C ARG A 111 8.01 36.63 -1.91
N GLN A 112 8.61 37.51 -1.11
CA GLN A 112 9.28 37.10 0.13
C GLN A 112 8.28 36.50 1.13
N ARG A 113 7.13 37.17 1.36
CA ARG A 113 6.06 36.67 2.25
C ARG A 113 5.54 35.31 1.79
N PHE A 114 5.25 35.16 0.49
CA PHE A 114 4.81 33.89 -0.10
C PHE A 114 5.82 32.76 0.12
N LEU A 115 7.12 33.01 -0.11
CA LEU A 115 8.16 31.99 0.08
C LEU A 115 8.33 31.60 1.56
N CYS A 116 8.27 32.57 2.48
CA CYS A 116 8.31 32.32 3.91
C CYS A 116 7.08 31.56 4.40
N GLY A 117 5.88 31.97 3.96
CA GLY A 117 4.62 31.29 4.28
C GLY A 117 4.61 29.85 3.76
N ARG A 118 5.12 29.60 2.56
CA ARG A 118 5.27 28.25 2.01
C ARG A 118 6.20 27.38 2.86
N ARG A 119 7.36 27.91 3.30
CA ARG A 119 8.28 27.19 4.20
C ARG A 119 7.63 26.89 5.55
N LYS A 120 6.90 27.86 6.12
CA LYS A 120 6.16 27.69 7.38
C LYS A 120 5.09 26.60 7.27
N ALA A 121 4.31 26.61 6.19
CA ALA A 121 3.28 25.59 5.95
C ALA A 121 3.89 24.18 5.83
N LEU A 122 5.04 24.04 5.16
CA LEU A 122 5.74 22.76 5.08
C LEU A 122 6.14 22.24 6.47
N THR A 123 6.74 23.08 7.32
CA THR A 123 7.12 22.69 8.68
C THR A 123 5.92 22.21 9.49
N LEU A 124 4.81 22.97 9.48
CA LEU A 124 3.59 22.64 10.23
C LEU A 124 2.97 21.31 9.76
N VAL A 125 2.99 21.02 8.46
CA VAL A 125 2.49 19.73 7.93
C VAL A 125 3.46 18.58 8.22
N GLU A 126 4.76 18.82 8.21
CA GLU A 126 5.76 17.81 8.57
C GLU A 126 5.60 17.32 10.02
N GLU A 127 5.30 18.23 10.94
CA GLU A 127 5.03 17.91 12.35
C GLU A 127 3.81 16.98 12.55
N LEU A 128 2.87 16.95 11.59
CA LEU A 128 1.69 16.09 11.62
C LEU A 128 1.91 14.72 10.93
N SER A 129 3.07 14.52 10.31
CA SER A 129 3.58 13.20 9.88
C SER A 129 2.62 12.32 9.06
N LEU A 130 1.90 12.90 8.09
CA LEU A 130 1.07 12.13 7.14
C LEU A 130 1.90 11.03 6.45
N ARG A 131 1.36 9.85 6.15
CA ARG A 131 2.12 8.78 5.45
C ARG A 131 2.38 9.09 3.98
N SER A 132 3.56 8.74 3.46
CA SER A 132 3.95 8.98 2.05
C SER A 132 2.99 8.34 1.03
N ARG A 133 2.38 7.19 1.35
CA ARG A 133 1.39 6.51 0.49
C ARG A 133 0.13 7.35 0.22
N ARG A 134 -0.20 8.32 1.08
CA ARG A 134 -1.33 9.24 0.87
C ARG A 134 -0.98 10.40 -0.06
N VAL A 135 0.29 10.78 -0.10
CA VAL A 135 0.76 11.94 -0.87
C VAL A 135 1.16 11.52 -2.29
N GLN A 136 1.66 10.30 -2.48
CA GLN A 136 2.11 9.80 -3.79
C GLN A 136 1.06 9.90 -4.92
N PRO A 137 -0.24 9.59 -4.71
CA PRO A 137 -1.25 9.73 -5.77
C PRO A 137 -1.46 11.17 -6.27
N LEU A 138 -1.04 12.17 -5.49
CA LEU A 138 -1.17 13.59 -5.85
C LEU A 138 -0.24 13.98 -7.01
N ILE A 139 0.81 13.20 -7.28
CA ILE A 139 1.72 13.43 -8.41
C ILE A 139 0.94 13.39 -9.72
N ALA A 140 0.13 12.34 -9.94
CA ALA A 140 -0.68 12.20 -11.15
C ALA A 140 -1.71 13.34 -11.30
N GLN A 141 -2.26 13.83 -10.19
CA GLN A 141 -3.19 14.97 -10.21
C GLN A 141 -2.50 16.27 -10.61
N LEU A 142 -1.30 16.52 -10.07
CA LEU A 142 -0.49 17.67 -10.43
C LEU A 142 0.00 17.61 -11.89
N GLU A 143 0.32 16.42 -12.38
CA GLU A 143 0.69 16.19 -13.78
C GLU A 143 -0.45 16.56 -14.74
N ARG A 144 -1.69 16.17 -14.41
CA ARG A 144 -2.87 16.61 -15.15
C ARG A 144 -3.01 18.14 -15.15
N CYS A 145 -2.82 18.79 -14.00
CA CYS A 145 -2.84 20.25 -13.92
C CYS A 145 -1.75 20.89 -14.78
N ALA A 146 -0.53 20.37 -14.74
CA ALA A 146 0.59 20.89 -15.52
C ALA A 146 0.43 20.69 -17.03
N HIS A 147 -0.13 19.54 -17.43
CA HIS A 147 -0.47 19.28 -18.83
C HIS A 147 -1.51 20.28 -19.32
N ARG A 148 -2.63 20.43 -18.59
CA ARG A 148 -3.69 21.37 -18.93
C ARG A 148 -3.21 22.82 -18.99
N MET A 149 -2.40 23.24 -18.01
CA MET A 149 -1.77 24.57 -18.04
C MET A 149 -0.88 24.78 -19.28
N SER A 150 -0.19 23.74 -19.73
CA SER A 150 0.69 23.81 -20.91
C SER A 150 -0.12 23.93 -22.20
N GLU A 151 -1.21 23.17 -22.34
CA GLU A 151 -2.16 23.26 -23.45
C GLU A 151 -2.79 24.65 -23.55
N LEU A 152 -3.33 25.16 -22.44
CA LEU A 152 -3.90 26.51 -22.36
C LEU A 152 -2.85 27.56 -22.75
N GLN A 153 -1.62 27.40 -22.28
CA GLN A 153 -0.53 28.33 -22.63
C GLN A 153 -0.16 28.26 -24.12
N THR A 154 -0.25 27.10 -24.77
CA THR A 154 -0.04 26.98 -26.23
C THR A 154 -1.18 27.60 -27.02
N TRP A 155 -2.43 27.33 -26.65
CA TRP A 155 -3.60 27.90 -27.33
C TRP A 155 -3.67 29.41 -27.18
N ILE A 156 -3.40 29.95 -25.99
CA ILE A 156 -3.33 31.40 -25.76
C ILE A 156 -2.20 32.04 -26.58
N ARG A 157 -1.07 31.35 -26.80
CA ARG A 157 0.02 31.86 -27.64
C ARG A 157 -0.39 31.89 -29.11
N GLN A 158 -0.96 30.81 -29.63
CA GLN A 158 -1.45 30.72 -31.01
C GLN A 158 -2.59 31.72 -31.30
N ALA A 159 -3.49 31.91 -30.34
CA ALA A 159 -4.57 32.89 -30.43
C ALA A 159 -4.07 34.34 -30.52
N ARG A 160 -2.86 34.64 -30.00
CA ARG A 160 -2.25 35.98 -30.09
C ARG A 160 -1.58 36.24 -31.43
N THR A 161 -1.23 35.19 -32.16
CA THR A 161 -0.65 35.29 -33.51
C THR A 161 -1.71 35.21 -34.61
N SER A 162 -2.94 34.79 -34.28
CA SER A 162 -4.07 34.76 -35.21
C SER A 162 -4.63 36.17 -35.47
N PRO A 163 -4.97 36.53 -36.72
CA PRO A 163 -5.62 37.81 -37.05
C PRO A 163 -6.98 37.97 -36.37
N LEU A 164 -7.72 36.86 -36.20
CA LEU A 164 -8.99 36.79 -35.51
C LEU A 164 -8.81 35.92 -34.25
N PRO A 165 -8.84 36.50 -33.04
CA PRO A 165 -8.77 35.73 -31.81
C PRO A 165 -10.01 34.84 -31.65
N PRO A 166 -9.86 33.58 -31.20
CA PRO A 166 -10.98 32.70 -30.95
C PRO A 166 -11.85 33.24 -29.80
N ALA A 167 -13.17 33.06 -29.91
CA ALA A 167 -14.14 33.49 -28.89
C ALA A 167 -13.88 32.86 -27.50
N SER A 168 -13.24 31.69 -27.46
CA SER A 168 -12.84 30.97 -26.25
C SER A 168 -11.62 31.54 -25.53
N LEU A 169 -10.93 32.55 -26.08
CA LEU A 169 -9.71 33.12 -25.47
C LEU A 169 -9.91 33.66 -24.04
N PRO A 170 -11.01 34.35 -23.68
CA PRO A 170 -11.27 34.78 -22.31
C PRO A 170 -11.44 33.60 -21.34
N GLU A 171 -12.09 32.53 -21.79
CA GLU A 171 -12.32 31.31 -21.01
C GLU A 171 -11.01 30.60 -20.71
N TRP A 172 -10.16 30.40 -21.73
CA TRP A 172 -8.83 29.81 -21.55
C TRP A 172 -7.94 30.60 -20.60
N ARG A 173 -8.02 31.94 -20.64
CA ARG A 173 -7.29 32.81 -19.71
C ARG A 173 -7.82 32.69 -18.28
N ARG A 174 -9.14 32.58 -18.10
CA ARG A 174 -9.77 32.37 -16.80
C ARG A 174 -9.36 31.02 -16.23
N GLU A 175 -9.49 29.95 -17.01
CA GLU A 175 -9.11 28.60 -16.60
C GLU A 175 -7.62 28.51 -16.22
N LEU A 176 -6.73 29.10 -17.02
CA LEU A 176 -5.30 29.15 -16.71
C LEU A 176 -5.04 29.88 -15.40
N ARG A 177 -5.72 31.01 -15.16
CA ARG A 177 -5.61 31.77 -13.92
C ARG A 177 -6.10 30.97 -12.72
N ASP A 178 -7.21 30.25 -12.86
CA ASP A 178 -7.79 29.44 -11.79
C ASP A 178 -6.86 28.27 -11.42
N LEU A 179 -6.29 27.59 -12.42
CA LEU A 179 -5.29 26.55 -12.19
C LEU A 179 -4.03 27.11 -11.51
N MET A 180 -3.58 28.31 -11.90
CA MET A 180 -2.44 28.96 -11.26
C MET A 180 -2.74 29.32 -9.81
N LEU A 181 -3.93 29.83 -9.50
CA LEU A 181 -4.35 30.15 -8.13
C LEU A 181 -4.53 28.90 -7.26
N MET A 182 -5.07 27.82 -7.83
CA MET A 182 -5.25 26.54 -7.14
C MET A 182 -3.90 25.91 -6.76
N THR A 183 -2.94 25.89 -7.70
CA THR A 183 -1.61 25.29 -7.49
C THR A 183 -0.60 26.23 -6.83
N MET A 184 -0.86 27.54 -6.87
CA MET A 184 0.06 28.63 -6.54
C MET A 184 1.39 28.54 -7.30
N GLU A 185 1.32 28.13 -8.56
CA GLU A 185 2.46 27.96 -9.44
C GLU A 185 2.15 28.49 -10.85
N SER A 186 3.16 29.01 -11.54
CA SER A 186 3.07 29.27 -12.98
C SER A 186 3.25 27.98 -13.78
N PRO A 187 2.84 27.91 -15.07
CA PRO A 187 3.02 26.70 -15.89
C PRO A 187 4.48 26.21 -15.93
N ARG A 188 5.44 27.14 -16.04
CA ARG A 188 6.87 26.82 -16.01
C ARG A 188 7.32 26.33 -14.64
N SER A 189 6.87 26.99 -13.57
CA SER A 189 7.26 26.65 -12.20
C SER A 189 6.72 25.28 -11.78
N LEU A 190 5.45 24.98 -12.11
CA LEU A 190 4.83 23.68 -11.84
C LEU A 190 5.53 22.55 -12.61
N ARG A 191 5.88 22.77 -13.88
CA ARG A 191 6.64 21.81 -14.68
C ARG A 191 8.02 21.50 -14.06
N ASN A 192 8.77 22.54 -13.72
CA ASN A 192 10.08 22.39 -13.06
C ASN A 192 9.96 21.68 -11.71
N ARG A 193 8.89 21.97 -10.95
CA ARG A 193 8.59 21.27 -9.69
C ARG A 193 8.33 19.79 -9.93
N LEU A 194 7.48 19.45 -10.89
CA LEU A 194 7.16 18.05 -11.20
C LEU A 194 8.39 17.26 -11.64
N GLN A 195 9.27 17.85 -12.44
CA GLN A 195 10.54 17.23 -12.79
C GLN A 195 11.40 16.93 -11.55
N ASN A 196 11.51 17.90 -10.62
CA ASN A 196 12.21 17.69 -9.35
C ASN A 196 11.53 16.62 -8.48
N VAL A 197 10.20 16.63 -8.39
CA VAL A 197 9.43 15.63 -7.63
C VAL A 197 9.65 14.23 -8.17
N ARG A 198 9.63 14.05 -9.50
CA ARG A 198 9.92 12.76 -10.15
C ARG A 198 11.32 12.28 -9.84
N ARG A 199 12.33 13.14 -10.02
CA ARG A 199 13.72 12.82 -9.68
C ARG A 199 13.85 12.39 -8.20
N TYR A 200 13.34 13.17 -7.27
CA TYR A 200 13.41 12.81 -5.85
C TYR A 200 12.63 11.55 -5.49
N PHE A 201 11.54 11.26 -6.21
CA PHE A 201 10.79 10.02 -6.04
C PHE A 201 11.58 8.81 -6.56
N GLU A 202 12.22 8.94 -7.72
CA GLU A 202 13.09 7.91 -8.29
C GLU A 202 14.30 7.65 -7.38
N ASP A 203 14.95 8.70 -6.87
CA ASP A 203 16.06 8.59 -5.90
C ASP A 203 15.60 7.85 -4.64
N TYR A 204 14.46 8.26 -4.06
CA TYR A 204 13.88 7.62 -2.88
C TYR A 204 13.59 6.12 -3.11
N GLU A 205 12.97 5.78 -4.23
CA GLU A 205 12.68 4.39 -4.56
C GLU A 205 13.95 3.59 -4.89
N ALA A 206 14.95 4.21 -5.52
CA ALA A 206 16.23 3.56 -5.82
C ALA A 206 16.98 3.17 -4.53
N VAL A 207 17.08 4.08 -3.56
CA VAL A 207 17.73 3.79 -2.27
C VAL A 207 16.96 2.71 -1.51
N LYS A 208 15.62 2.78 -1.51
CA LYS A 208 14.76 1.76 -0.90
C LYS A 208 14.95 0.38 -1.54
N ARG A 209 15.03 0.32 -2.87
CA ARG A 209 15.31 -0.91 -3.62
C ARG A 209 16.70 -1.44 -3.31
N ARG A 210 17.71 -0.58 -3.17
CA ARG A 210 19.09 -0.96 -2.82
C ARG A 210 19.16 -1.62 -1.44
N LEU A 211 18.53 -1.02 -0.42
CA LEU A 211 18.50 -1.63 0.92
C LEU A 211 17.74 -2.97 0.92
N SER A 212 16.66 -3.06 0.15
CA SER A 212 15.87 -4.29 0.00
C SER A 212 16.67 -5.38 -0.73
N SER A 213 17.35 -5.04 -1.82
CA SER A 213 18.05 -5.99 -2.69
C SER A 213 19.24 -6.65 -1.99
N SER A 214 19.98 -5.90 -1.18
CA SER A 214 21.04 -6.43 -0.34
C SER A 214 20.56 -7.44 0.72
N ASN A 215 19.28 -7.39 1.09
CA ASN A 215 18.69 -8.25 2.12
C ASN A 215 17.85 -9.41 1.57
N LEU A 216 17.83 -9.63 0.25
CA LEU A 216 17.06 -10.73 -0.37
C LEU A 216 17.51 -12.11 0.10
N ARG A 217 18.79 -12.29 0.46
CA ARG A 217 19.31 -13.57 1.01
C ARG A 217 18.65 -13.95 2.33
N LEU A 218 18.29 -12.96 3.16
CA LEU A 218 17.55 -13.17 4.41
C LEU A 218 16.14 -13.72 4.13
N VAL A 219 15.47 -13.21 3.09
CA VAL A 219 14.14 -13.70 2.71
C VAL A 219 14.21 -15.17 2.31
N VAL A 220 15.18 -15.53 1.47
CA VAL A 220 15.38 -16.91 1.02
C VAL A 220 15.66 -17.84 2.20
N SER A 221 16.49 -17.43 3.18
CA SER A 221 16.79 -18.27 4.34
C SER A 221 15.59 -18.50 5.25
N ILE A 222 14.70 -17.50 5.39
CA ILE A 222 13.45 -17.63 6.14
C ILE A 222 12.45 -18.49 5.38
N ALA A 223 12.26 -18.25 4.07
CA ALA A 223 11.30 -18.95 3.22
C ALA A 223 11.58 -20.46 3.14
N LYS A 224 12.84 -20.89 3.24
CA LYS A 224 13.21 -22.32 3.27
C LYS A 224 12.46 -23.12 4.33
N LYS A 225 12.13 -22.53 5.49
CA LYS A 225 11.40 -23.19 6.58
C LYS A 225 9.92 -23.45 6.27
N TYR A 226 9.38 -22.80 5.23
CA TYR A 226 7.97 -22.83 4.86
C TYR A 226 7.72 -23.61 3.56
N ARG A 227 8.72 -24.32 3.03
CA ARG A 227 8.56 -25.19 1.86
C ARG A 227 7.51 -26.27 2.12
N ASN A 228 6.89 -26.74 1.04
CA ASN A 228 5.93 -27.84 1.05
C ASN A 228 4.68 -27.57 1.93
N ARG A 229 4.27 -26.30 2.04
CA ARG A 229 3.04 -25.87 2.74
C ARG A 229 1.93 -25.41 1.78
N GLY A 230 1.95 -25.90 0.54
CA GLY A 230 0.91 -25.61 -0.47
C GLY A 230 1.20 -24.44 -1.41
N LEU A 231 2.30 -23.70 -1.22
CA LEU A 231 2.78 -22.69 -2.18
C LEU A 231 4.13 -23.07 -2.76
N SER A 232 4.38 -22.64 -4.00
CA SER A 232 5.70 -22.78 -4.65
C SER A 232 6.76 -22.01 -3.86
N PHE A 233 8.00 -22.49 -3.90
CA PHE A 233 9.10 -21.84 -3.21
C PHE A 233 9.37 -20.42 -3.73
N LEU A 234 9.16 -20.18 -5.03
CA LEU A 234 9.29 -18.84 -5.62
C LEU A 234 8.21 -17.89 -5.08
N ASP A 235 6.97 -18.36 -4.95
CA ASP A 235 5.87 -17.56 -4.41
C ASP A 235 6.12 -17.17 -2.95
N LEU A 236 6.60 -18.12 -2.14
CA LEU A 236 7.01 -17.85 -0.75
C LEU A 236 8.09 -16.77 -0.68
N ILE A 237 9.06 -16.78 -1.61
CA ILE A 237 10.10 -15.75 -1.70
C ILE A 237 9.48 -14.40 -2.10
N GLN A 238 8.57 -14.35 -3.07
CA GLN A 238 7.95 -13.09 -3.50
C GLN A 238 7.09 -12.46 -2.40
N GLU A 239 6.33 -13.26 -1.66
CA GLU A 239 5.54 -12.80 -0.52
C GLU A 239 6.47 -12.35 0.63
N GLY A 240 7.56 -13.09 0.87
CA GLY A 240 8.61 -12.68 1.78
C GLY A 240 9.29 -11.37 1.39
N ASN A 241 9.54 -11.14 0.10
CA ASN A 241 10.11 -9.89 -0.44
C ASN A 241 9.13 -8.72 -0.22
N THR A 242 7.83 -8.95 -0.40
CA THR A 242 6.79 -7.96 -0.08
C THR A 242 6.79 -7.63 1.41
N GLY A 243 6.98 -8.62 2.28
CA GLY A 243 7.20 -8.43 3.73
C GLY A 243 8.45 -7.61 4.03
N LEU A 244 9.58 -7.91 3.38
CA LEU A 244 10.83 -7.17 3.51
C LEU A 244 10.67 -5.70 3.11
N MET A 245 10.00 -5.41 1.98
CA MET A 245 9.76 -4.02 1.56
C MET A 245 8.93 -3.24 2.59
N ARG A 246 7.97 -3.90 3.26
CA ARG A 246 7.20 -3.29 4.36
C ARG A 246 8.06 -3.05 5.60
N ALA A 247 9.01 -3.94 5.88
CA ALA A 247 10.00 -3.74 6.94
C ALA A 247 10.86 -2.50 6.64
N VAL A 248 11.41 -2.39 5.43
CA VAL A 248 12.20 -1.22 5.01
C VAL A 248 11.41 0.08 5.16
N ASP A 249 10.12 0.10 4.77
CA ASP A 249 9.27 1.29 4.88
C ASP A 249 9.15 1.81 6.32
N LYS A 250 9.13 0.90 7.31
CA LYS A 250 8.82 1.15 8.72
C LYS A 250 10.03 1.09 9.65
N TYR A 251 11.20 0.73 9.14
CA TYR A 251 12.39 0.57 9.94
C TYR A 251 12.88 1.91 10.50
N GLU A 252 13.20 1.93 11.80
CA GLU A 252 13.74 3.08 12.51
C GLU A 252 15.11 2.73 13.07
N TYR A 253 16.17 3.18 12.41
CA TYR A 253 17.55 2.88 12.82
C TYR A 253 17.90 3.45 14.20
N ARG A 254 17.22 4.53 14.63
CA ARG A 254 17.42 5.19 15.93
C ARG A 254 17.06 4.30 17.14
N ARG A 255 16.30 3.22 16.93
CA ARG A 255 15.97 2.24 17.97
C ARG A 255 17.15 1.32 18.33
N GLY A 256 18.24 1.32 17.55
CA GLY A 256 19.46 0.57 17.85
C GLY A 256 19.43 -0.93 17.49
N TYR A 257 18.26 -1.48 17.16
CA TYR A 257 18.12 -2.87 16.71
C TYR A 257 18.68 -3.07 15.30
N LYS A 258 19.25 -4.27 15.03
CA LYS A 258 19.69 -4.66 13.68
C LYS A 258 18.50 -4.79 12.74
N PHE A 259 18.69 -4.41 11.47
CA PHE A 259 17.63 -4.47 10.47
C PHE A 259 17.13 -5.90 10.26
N SER A 260 18.03 -6.89 10.20
CA SER A 260 17.69 -8.31 10.00
C SER A 260 16.75 -8.88 11.07
N THR A 261 16.96 -8.53 12.34
CA THR A 261 16.10 -8.93 13.45
C THR A 261 14.68 -8.38 13.26
N TYR A 262 14.56 -7.10 12.92
CA TYR A 262 13.28 -6.46 12.66
C TYR A 262 12.58 -7.01 11.41
N ALA A 263 13.33 -7.18 10.31
CA ALA A 263 12.80 -7.65 9.04
C ALA A 263 12.30 -9.10 9.12
N THR A 264 12.92 -9.94 9.95
CA THR A 264 12.53 -11.35 10.12
C THR A 264 11.06 -11.51 10.51
N TRP A 265 10.55 -10.64 11.38
CA TRP A 265 9.13 -10.66 11.79
C TRP A 265 8.19 -10.34 10.61
N TRP A 266 8.50 -9.29 9.85
CA TRP A 266 7.70 -8.88 8.69
C TRP A 266 7.71 -9.91 7.55
N ILE A 267 8.87 -10.52 7.30
CA ILE A 267 9.02 -11.59 6.30
C ILE A 267 8.20 -12.80 6.72
N ARG A 268 8.32 -13.24 7.98
CA ARG A 268 7.55 -14.37 8.52
C ARG A 268 6.05 -14.12 8.45
N GLN A 269 5.61 -12.92 8.83
CA GLN A 269 4.20 -12.54 8.82
C GLN A 269 3.63 -12.56 7.40
N ALA A 270 4.36 -12.02 6.43
CA ALA A 270 3.92 -12.01 5.03
C ALA A 270 3.81 -13.44 4.47
N ILE A 271 4.83 -14.28 4.69
CA ILE A 271 4.85 -15.68 4.24
C ILE A 271 3.72 -16.49 4.88
N THR A 272 3.56 -16.40 6.22
CA THR A 272 2.53 -17.17 6.94
C THR A 272 1.13 -16.76 6.49
N ARG A 273 0.91 -15.45 6.28
CA ARG A 273 -0.35 -14.94 5.75
C ARG A 273 -0.62 -15.42 4.33
N ALA A 274 0.37 -15.39 3.45
CA ALA A 274 0.21 -15.87 2.07
C ALA A 274 -0.15 -17.35 2.01
N ILE A 275 0.53 -18.18 2.82
CA ILE A 275 0.21 -19.61 2.95
C ILE A 275 -1.24 -19.80 3.39
N ALA A 276 -1.69 -19.03 4.38
CA ALA A 276 -3.05 -19.10 4.87
C ALA A 276 -4.07 -18.64 3.81
N ASP A 277 -3.75 -17.59 3.06
CA ASP A 277 -4.66 -16.96 2.11
C ASP A 277 -4.76 -17.71 0.77
N GLN A 278 -3.68 -18.36 0.31
CA GLN A 278 -3.52 -18.90 -1.05
C GLN A 278 -3.00 -20.34 -1.11
N GLY A 279 -2.48 -20.91 -0.01
CA GLY A 279 -1.83 -22.22 -0.04
C GLY A 279 -2.78 -23.42 -0.17
N ARG A 280 -4.07 -23.19 -0.35
CA ARG A 280 -5.09 -24.24 -0.50
C ARG A 280 -5.98 -23.96 -1.70
N THR A 281 -6.39 -25.03 -2.38
CA THR A 281 -7.36 -24.99 -3.48
C THR A 281 -8.68 -24.35 -3.06
N ILE A 282 -9.18 -24.71 -1.87
CA ILE A 282 -10.36 -24.09 -1.25
C ILE A 282 -9.85 -23.16 -0.15
N ARG A 283 -10.11 -21.85 -0.32
CA ARG A 283 -9.68 -20.81 0.62
C ARG A 283 -10.38 -20.98 1.96
N ILE A 284 -9.60 -20.97 3.04
CA ILE A 284 -10.09 -21.01 4.42
C ILE A 284 -9.73 -19.69 5.12
N PRO A 285 -10.65 -19.06 5.89
CA PRO A 285 -10.32 -17.87 6.66
C PRO A 285 -9.15 -18.08 7.65
N VAL A 286 -8.33 -17.04 7.86
CA VAL A 286 -7.11 -17.11 8.68
C VAL A 286 -7.39 -17.60 10.11
N HIS A 287 -8.46 -17.13 10.75
CA HIS A 287 -8.81 -17.56 12.11
C HIS A 287 -9.09 -19.07 12.22
N MET A 288 -9.67 -19.68 11.17
CA MET A 288 -9.89 -21.12 11.13
C MET A 288 -8.58 -21.89 10.92
N ILE A 289 -7.64 -21.33 10.17
CA ILE A 289 -6.29 -21.91 9.99
C ILE A 289 -5.50 -21.87 11.30
N ASP A 290 -5.65 -20.80 12.08
CA ASP A 290 -5.04 -20.71 13.41
C ASP A 290 -5.59 -21.80 14.34
N VAL A 291 -6.91 -22.05 14.33
CA VAL A 291 -7.54 -23.15 15.08
C VAL A 291 -7.03 -24.51 14.59
N LEU A 292 -6.97 -24.73 13.27
CA LEU A 292 -6.45 -25.97 12.69
C LEU A 292 -4.97 -26.20 13.07
N SER A 293 -4.15 -25.15 13.12
CA SER A 293 -2.76 -25.26 13.55
C SER A 293 -2.64 -25.59 15.04
N ARG A 294 -3.51 -25.05 15.90
CA ARG A 294 -3.58 -25.42 17.31
C ARG A 294 -3.94 -26.88 17.49
N LEU A 295 -4.97 -27.35 16.80
CA LEU A 295 -5.38 -28.76 16.81
C LEU A 295 -4.25 -29.68 16.32
N ARG A 296 -3.58 -29.35 15.21
CA ARG A 296 -2.43 -30.14 14.72
C ARG A 296 -1.26 -30.18 15.70
N ASN A 297 -0.99 -29.08 16.40
CA ASN A 297 0.07 -29.04 17.41
C ASN A 297 -0.31 -29.88 18.64
N ALA A 298 -1.58 -29.84 19.08
CA ALA A 298 -2.09 -30.71 20.12
C ALA A 298 -1.96 -32.19 19.71
N SER A 299 -2.39 -32.56 18.50
CA SER A 299 -2.23 -33.93 18.00
C SER A 299 -0.78 -34.40 18.00
N LYS A 300 0.17 -33.54 17.58
CA LYS A 300 1.60 -33.88 17.64
C LYS A 300 2.10 -34.10 19.07
N TYR A 301 1.65 -33.28 20.01
CA TYR A 301 1.99 -33.41 21.42
C TYR A 301 1.48 -34.74 21.99
N PHE A 302 0.22 -35.12 21.73
CA PHE A 302 -0.35 -36.39 22.16
C PHE A 302 0.37 -37.60 21.54
N VAL A 303 0.72 -37.54 20.26
CA VAL A 303 1.49 -38.61 19.61
C VAL A 303 2.87 -38.76 20.26
N GLN A 304 3.50 -37.66 20.67
CA GLN A 304 4.82 -37.68 21.30
C GLN A 304 4.77 -38.22 22.75
N GLU A 305 3.81 -37.78 23.56
CA GLU A 305 3.74 -38.12 24.99
C GLU A 305 2.98 -39.44 25.25
N MET A 306 1.89 -39.67 24.54
CA MET A 306 0.97 -40.79 24.77
C MET A 306 1.11 -41.91 23.74
N GLY A 307 1.94 -41.72 22.70
CA GLY A 307 2.18 -42.71 21.64
C GLY A 307 0.97 -43.00 20.74
N ARG A 308 -0.13 -42.24 20.87
CA ARG A 308 -1.36 -42.41 20.09
C ARG A 308 -1.93 -41.08 19.60
N GLU A 309 -2.76 -41.12 18.56
CA GLU A 309 -3.53 -39.96 18.15
C GLU A 309 -4.61 -39.60 19.20
N PRO A 310 -4.88 -38.30 19.44
CA PRO A 310 -5.91 -37.89 20.38
C PRO A 310 -7.31 -38.11 19.82
N THR A 311 -8.26 -38.37 20.71
CA THR A 311 -9.68 -38.30 20.37
C THR A 311 -10.11 -36.86 20.07
N PRO A 312 -11.22 -36.63 19.33
CA PRO A 312 -11.72 -35.29 19.08
C PRO A 312 -12.04 -34.51 20.36
N GLU A 313 -12.49 -35.18 21.43
CA GLU A 313 -12.70 -34.57 22.75
C GLU A 313 -11.39 -34.09 23.38
N GLU A 314 -10.36 -34.94 23.40
CA GLU A 314 -9.04 -34.60 23.95
C GLU A 314 -8.37 -33.46 23.16
N ALA A 315 -8.49 -33.50 21.83
CA ALA A 315 -7.96 -32.45 20.95
C ALA A 315 -8.67 -31.11 21.17
N ALA A 316 -10.00 -31.12 21.34
CA ALA A 316 -10.79 -29.93 21.63
C ALA A 316 -10.41 -29.31 22.98
N HIS A 317 -10.29 -30.15 24.02
CA HIS A 317 -9.88 -29.72 25.36
C HIS A 317 -8.47 -29.12 25.36
N ALA A 318 -7.51 -29.79 24.71
CA ALA A 318 -6.14 -29.31 24.60
C ALA A 318 -6.00 -28.01 23.78
N ALA A 319 -6.86 -27.81 22.77
CA ALA A 319 -6.89 -26.59 21.96
C ALA A 319 -7.73 -25.45 22.58
N GLY A 320 -8.49 -25.73 23.65
CA GLY A 320 -9.36 -24.77 24.33
C GLY A 320 -10.57 -24.34 23.49
N ILE A 321 -11.17 -25.25 22.72
CA ILE A 321 -12.32 -24.99 21.84
C ILE A 321 -13.44 -26.00 22.09
N SER A 322 -14.65 -25.71 21.60
CA SER A 322 -15.77 -26.64 21.71
C SER A 322 -15.56 -27.91 20.86
N LEU A 323 -16.11 -29.04 21.30
CA LEU A 323 -16.04 -30.31 20.58
C LEU A 323 -16.63 -30.20 19.16
N GLU A 324 -17.77 -29.53 19.02
CA GLU A 324 -18.39 -29.31 17.72
C GLU A 324 -17.49 -28.53 16.77
N GLU A 325 -16.86 -27.46 17.27
CA GLU A 325 -15.95 -26.64 16.48
C GLU A 325 -14.69 -27.42 16.09
N ALA A 326 -14.14 -28.23 17.00
CA ALA A 326 -13.02 -29.11 16.68
C ALA A 326 -13.36 -30.09 15.54
N ARG A 327 -14.54 -30.74 15.62
CA ARG A 327 -15.02 -31.66 14.57
C ARG A 327 -15.19 -30.94 13.23
N ARG A 328 -15.84 -29.76 13.23
CA ARG A 328 -16.02 -28.94 12.02
C ARG A 328 -14.68 -28.52 11.40
N VAL A 329 -13.74 -28.05 12.22
CA VAL A 329 -12.42 -27.59 11.76
C VAL A 329 -11.58 -28.74 11.21
N LEU A 330 -11.63 -29.92 11.83
CA LEU A 330 -10.93 -31.11 11.35
C LEU A 330 -11.44 -31.55 9.97
N ASP A 331 -12.74 -31.49 9.75
CA ASP A 331 -13.36 -31.84 8.47
C ASP A 331 -12.97 -30.84 7.36
N ILE A 332 -13.11 -29.54 7.61
CA ILE A 332 -12.65 -28.46 6.71
C ILE A 332 -11.13 -28.53 6.48
N GLY A 333 -10.39 -29.06 7.46
CA GLY A 333 -8.95 -29.22 7.44
C GLY A 333 -8.44 -30.23 6.40
N ARG A 334 -9.30 -31.06 5.82
CA ARG A 334 -8.94 -32.06 4.80
C ARG A 334 -8.51 -31.38 3.50
N HIS A 335 -7.55 -31.99 2.78
CA HIS A 335 -7.18 -31.53 1.45
C HIS A 335 -7.97 -32.30 0.40
N PRO A 336 -8.42 -31.66 -0.69
CA PRO A 336 -9.05 -32.36 -1.80
C PRO A 336 -8.05 -33.36 -2.41
N VAL A 337 -8.57 -34.49 -2.87
CA VAL A 337 -7.79 -35.54 -3.55
C VAL A 337 -7.81 -35.26 -5.05
N SER A 338 -6.71 -35.56 -5.75
CA SER A 338 -6.66 -35.44 -7.21
C SER A 338 -7.60 -36.45 -7.86
N LEU A 339 -8.33 -36.03 -8.90
CA LEU A 339 -9.13 -36.93 -9.73
C LEU A 339 -8.26 -37.88 -10.55
N ASP A 340 -7.05 -37.44 -10.91
CA ASP A 340 -6.07 -38.25 -11.65
C ASP A 340 -5.30 -39.24 -10.76
N ARG A 341 -5.68 -39.37 -9.48
CA ARG A 341 -5.02 -40.33 -8.60
C ARG A 341 -5.38 -41.75 -9.09
N PRO A 342 -4.40 -42.61 -9.39
CA PRO A 342 -4.68 -43.98 -9.85
C PRO A 342 -5.35 -44.79 -8.74
N VAL A 343 -6.24 -45.70 -9.13
CA VAL A 343 -6.99 -46.58 -8.24
C VAL A 343 -6.72 -48.04 -8.60
N GLY A 344 -6.11 -48.79 -7.68
CA GLY A 344 -5.75 -50.21 -7.88
C GLY A 344 -4.30 -50.40 -8.32
N GLU A 345 -3.96 -51.61 -8.80
CA GLU A 345 -2.62 -51.96 -9.30
C GLU A 345 -2.42 -51.62 -10.79
N SER A 346 -3.51 -51.45 -11.55
CA SER A 346 -3.47 -51.08 -12.96
C SER A 346 -3.39 -49.57 -13.12
N GLU A 347 -2.45 -49.07 -13.93
CA GLU A 347 -2.28 -47.63 -14.19
C GLU A 347 -3.43 -47.00 -15.00
N ASP A 348 -4.32 -47.81 -15.59
CA ASP A 348 -5.37 -47.34 -16.50
C ASP A 348 -6.59 -46.73 -15.80
N ASN A 349 -6.81 -46.97 -14.50
CA ASN A 349 -8.01 -46.50 -13.80
C ASN A 349 -7.71 -45.27 -12.93
N SER A 350 -8.29 -44.12 -13.28
CA SER A 350 -8.23 -42.90 -12.47
C SER A 350 -9.40 -42.80 -11.47
N PHE A 351 -9.19 -42.11 -10.34
CA PHE A 351 -10.26 -41.88 -9.36
C PHE A 351 -11.45 -41.13 -9.95
N GLY A 352 -11.19 -40.24 -10.92
CA GLY A 352 -12.21 -39.47 -11.62
C GLY A 352 -13.21 -40.34 -12.40
N GLU A 353 -12.78 -41.45 -12.97
CA GLU A 353 -13.64 -42.37 -13.72
C GLU A 353 -14.66 -43.11 -12.85
N LEU A 354 -14.41 -43.20 -11.53
CA LEU A 354 -15.31 -43.83 -10.57
C LEU A 354 -16.37 -42.88 -10.02
N ILE A 355 -16.30 -41.59 -10.35
CA ILE A 355 -17.25 -40.60 -9.86
C ILE A 355 -18.49 -40.61 -10.75
N GLU A 356 -19.61 -41.06 -10.18
CA GLU A 356 -20.91 -41.02 -10.82
C GLU A 356 -21.33 -39.57 -11.14
N ASP A 357 -21.72 -39.34 -12.39
CA ASP A 357 -22.37 -38.09 -12.80
C ASP A 357 -23.87 -38.11 -12.41
N LYS A 358 -24.20 -37.35 -11.37
CA LYS A 358 -25.58 -37.18 -10.89
C LYS A 358 -26.38 -36.11 -11.65
N GLY A 359 -25.71 -35.33 -12.52
CA GLY A 359 -26.35 -34.30 -13.33
C GLY A 359 -26.97 -34.85 -14.61
N SER A 360 -26.44 -35.96 -15.12
CA SER A 360 -27.00 -36.65 -16.27
C SER A 360 -28.28 -37.41 -15.87
N GLU A 361 -29.39 -37.10 -16.53
CA GLU A 361 -30.61 -37.89 -16.34
C GLU A 361 -30.42 -39.30 -16.91
N SER A 362 -30.85 -40.30 -16.12
CA SER A 362 -30.84 -41.69 -16.58
C SER A 362 -31.64 -41.80 -17.89
N PRO A 363 -31.13 -42.49 -18.92
CA PRO A 363 -31.86 -42.72 -20.17
C PRO A 363 -33.26 -43.32 -19.94
N LEU A 364 -33.41 -44.11 -18.88
CA LEU A 364 -34.69 -44.70 -18.48
C LEU A 364 -35.68 -43.64 -17.94
N ARG A 365 -35.18 -42.63 -17.22
CA ARG A 365 -36.02 -41.50 -16.77
C ARG A 365 -36.43 -40.61 -17.93
N LEU A 366 -35.51 -40.32 -18.86
CA LEU A 366 -35.80 -39.54 -20.07
C LEU A 366 -36.85 -40.24 -20.94
N ALA A 367 -36.72 -41.55 -21.18
CA ALA A 367 -37.69 -42.33 -21.94
C ALA A 367 -39.07 -42.35 -21.27
N ASN A 368 -39.12 -42.53 -19.94
CA ASN A 368 -40.38 -42.48 -19.19
C ASN A 368 -41.04 -41.10 -19.24
N HIS A 369 -40.26 -40.02 -19.15
CA HIS A 369 -40.78 -38.65 -19.31
C HIS A 369 -41.31 -38.39 -20.71
N GLY A 370 -40.66 -38.91 -21.76
CA GLY A 370 -41.15 -38.83 -23.14
C GLY A 370 -42.47 -39.57 -23.34
N LEU A 371 -42.57 -40.81 -22.85
CA LEU A 371 -43.80 -41.62 -22.91
C LEU A 371 -44.94 -41.00 -22.09
N LEU A 372 -44.63 -40.37 -20.95
CA LEU A 372 -45.62 -39.62 -20.17
C LEU A 372 -46.14 -38.41 -20.93
N ARG A 373 -45.27 -37.69 -21.66
CA ARG A 373 -45.66 -36.55 -22.48
C ARG A 373 -46.56 -36.95 -23.65
N GLU A 374 -46.23 -38.02 -24.36
CA GLU A 374 -47.06 -38.59 -25.45
C GLU A 374 -48.41 -39.13 -25.00
N ARG A 375 -48.60 -39.44 -23.70
CA ARG A 375 -49.90 -39.88 -23.15
C ARG A 375 -50.76 -38.74 -22.64
N ILE A 376 -50.18 -37.58 -22.40
CA ILE A 376 -50.88 -36.40 -21.87
C ILE A 376 -51.31 -35.46 -23.01
N ASP A 377 -50.54 -35.43 -24.10
CA ASP A 377 -50.96 -34.87 -25.41
C ASP A 377 -51.86 -35.87 -26.15
#